data_AF-A0A5A7WE42-F1
#
_entry.id   AF-A0A5A7WE42-F1
#
_cell.length_a   1.000
_cell.length_b   1.000
_cell.length_c   1.000
_cell.angle_alpha   90.00
_cell.angle_beta   90.00
_cell.angle_gamma   90.00
#
_symmetry.space_group_name_H-M   'P 1'
#
loop_
_entity.id
_entity.type
_entity.pdbx_description
1 polymer ?
#
loop_
_entity_poly.entity_id
_entity_poly.type
_entity_poly.pdbx_seq_one_letter_code
_entity_poly.pdbx_strand_id
1 'polypeptide(L)'
;MKHVVRPGSVDTSDDADVVVPWWSFTKTLIAATVLTMVRDGQLALDDALPGETFTLRQLLQHRAGLADYGSLPAYHAAVAADEEAWPAERLLQSVAALHAGMEPGDFAYSNVGYLMIRQHLERMSGLPLDALMQRRLFEPLGVVGPCIAGQRSDLANVRMGDAQSYDPRWVYHGLAVGTLRDAATLLHRLMTTDLLPAALHKEMCDGLAVGDPGAGRPWQHAAYGLGVMTGTTVNALRVVGHTGGGPGSGIAVYHCPEHAHATVAVFATGGAAGNIEADAFKLGLQR
;
A
#
# COMPACT_ATOMS: atom_id res chain seq x y z
N MET A 1 -3.71 0.21 18.19
CA MET A 1 -3.77 -1.26 18.04
C MET A 1 -2.45 -1.73 17.44
N LYS A 2 -1.89 -2.85 17.92
CA LYS A 2 -0.54 -3.33 17.55
C LYS A 2 -0.58 -4.85 17.41
N HIS A 3 0.09 -5.41 16.41
CA HIS A 3 0.12 -6.85 16.16
C HIS A 3 1.48 -7.27 15.61
N VAL A 4 1.99 -8.44 16.03
CA VAL A 4 3.30 -8.97 15.59
C VAL A 4 3.19 -10.45 15.23
N VAL A 5 3.66 -10.79 14.03
CA VAL A 5 3.78 -12.15 13.52
C VAL A 5 5.26 -12.55 13.53
N ARG A 6 5.59 -13.72 14.10
CA ARG A 6 6.94 -14.30 14.10
C ARG A 6 6.91 -15.73 13.54
N PRO A 7 8.05 -16.30 13.12
CA PRO A 7 8.15 -17.72 12.79
C PRO A 7 7.75 -18.58 13.99
N GLY A 8 6.69 -19.38 13.85
CA GLY A 8 6.24 -20.32 14.88
C GLY A 8 5.50 -19.69 16.07
N SER A 9 5.27 -18.37 16.12
CA SER A 9 4.43 -17.73 17.14
C SER A 9 3.69 -16.50 16.61
N VAL A 10 2.46 -16.31 17.09
CA VAL A 10 1.66 -15.09 16.83
C VAL A 10 1.43 -14.42 18.17
N ASP A 11 2.11 -13.29 18.42
CA ASP A 11 1.81 -12.46 19.59
C ASP A 11 0.59 -11.61 19.24
N THR A 12 -0.59 -12.10 19.63
CA THR A 12 -1.85 -11.39 19.48
C THR A 12 -2.00 -10.37 20.61
N SER A 13 -2.08 -9.08 20.28
CA SER A 13 -2.77 -8.14 21.19
C SER A 13 -4.28 -8.36 21.07
N ASP A 14 -5.03 -7.97 22.11
CA ASP A 14 -6.49 -8.10 22.20
C ASP A 14 -7.28 -7.42 21.06
N ASP A 15 -6.63 -6.63 20.21
CA ASP A 15 -7.23 -5.86 19.12
C ASP A 15 -6.84 -6.38 17.71
N ALA A 16 -6.17 -7.53 17.61
CA ALA A 16 -5.63 -8.02 16.33
C ALA A 16 -6.71 -8.29 15.26
N ASP A 17 -7.93 -8.60 15.71
CA ASP A 17 -9.06 -8.98 14.86
C ASP A 17 -10.00 -7.80 14.52
N VAL A 18 -9.63 -6.58 14.93
CA VAL A 18 -10.39 -5.38 14.54
C VAL A 18 -10.15 -5.09 13.07
N VAL A 19 -11.25 -4.95 12.31
CA VAL A 19 -11.21 -4.56 10.90
C VAL A 19 -10.88 -3.07 10.78
N VAL A 20 -9.84 -2.77 10.02
CA VAL A 20 -9.29 -1.43 9.82
C VAL A 20 -9.05 -1.14 8.33
N PRO A 21 -9.03 0.14 7.93
CA PRO A 21 -8.59 0.52 6.59
C PRO A 21 -7.07 0.36 6.46
N TRP A 22 -6.63 -0.22 5.36
CA TRP A 22 -5.21 -0.44 5.10
C TRP A 22 -4.57 0.70 4.30
N TRP A 23 -5.36 1.64 3.78
CA TRP A 23 -4.89 2.84 3.07
C TRP A 23 -3.82 2.47 2.01
N SER A 24 -2.69 3.19 1.99
CA SER A 24 -1.59 2.92 1.05
C SER A 24 -0.90 1.56 1.21
N PHE A 25 -1.12 0.80 2.30
CA PHE A 25 -0.66 -0.59 2.34
C PHE A 25 -1.34 -1.46 1.25
N THR A 26 -2.51 -1.04 0.75
CA THR A 26 -3.16 -1.66 -0.42
C THR A 26 -2.22 -1.68 -1.65
N LYS A 27 -1.32 -0.71 -1.79
CA LYS A 27 -0.34 -0.67 -2.89
C LYS A 27 0.60 -1.87 -2.87
N THR A 28 1.00 -2.33 -1.69
CA THR A 28 1.80 -3.55 -1.55
C THR A 28 1.06 -4.77 -2.08
N LEU A 29 -0.26 -4.83 -1.85
CA LEU A 29 -1.11 -5.92 -2.33
C LEU A 29 -1.32 -5.85 -3.86
N ILE A 30 -1.50 -4.64 -4.40
CA ILE A 30 -1.55 -4.41 -5.86
C ILE A 30 -0.24 -4.84 -6.49
N ALA A 31 0.89 -4.42 -5.95
CA ALA A 31 2.21 -4.77 -6.44
C ALA A 31 2.45 -6.28 -6.38
N ALA A 32 2.15 -6.94 -5.26
CA ALA A 32 2.26 -8.39 -5.16
C ALA A 32 1.39 -9.11 -6.20
N THR A 33 0.15 -8.63 -6.43
CA THR A 33 -0.74 -9.15 -7.47
C THR A 33 -0.11 -9.01 -8.86
N VAL A 34 0.42 -7.83 -9.20
CA VAL A 34 1.18 -7.61 -10.46
C VAL A 34 2.33 -8.60 -10.58
N LEU A 35 3.12 -8.79 -9.52
CA LEU A 35 4.29 -9.67 -9.54
C LEU A 35 3.91 -11.14 -9.70
N THR A 36 2.75 -11.59 -9.20
CA THR A 36 2.27 -12.94 -9.53
C THR A 36 1.93 -13.09 -11.01
N MET A 37 1.43 -12.04 -11.66
CA MET A 37 1.16 -12.05 -13.09
C MET A 37 2.44 -11.97 -13.94
N VAL A 38 3.47 -11.27 -13.45
CA VAL A 38 4.82 -11.27 -14.05
C VAL A 38 5.47 -12.65 -13.95
N ARG A 39 5.40 -13.28 -12.76
CA ARG A 39 5.84 -14.67 -12.55
C ARG A 39 5.18 -15.62 -13.56
N ASP A 40 3.90 -15.42 -13.82
CA ASP A 40 3.11 -16.26 -14.74
C ASP A 40 3.27 -15.86 -16.22
N GLY A 41 4.14 -14.89 -16.55
CA GLY A 41 4.43 -14.44 -17.91
C GLY A 41 3.29 -13.65 -18.57
N GLN A 42 2.34 -13.13 -17.80
CA GLN A 42 1.18 -12.38 -18.30
C GLN A 42 1.44 -10.87 -18.40
N LEU A 43 2.43 -10.38 -17.68
CA LEU A 43 2.91 -9.01 -17.67
C LEU A 43 4.43 -9.00 -17.68
N ALA A 44 5.04 -7.94 -18.18
CA ALA A 44 6.44 -7.65 -17.97
C ALA A 44 6.59 -6.30 -17.25
N LEU A 45 7.53 -6.22 -16.31
CA LEU A 45 7.76 -5.01 -15.52
C LEU A 45 8.23 -3.85 -16.39
N ASP A 46 9.02 -4.13 -17.42
CA ASP A 46 9.66 -3.11 -18.25
C ASP A 46 8.87 -2.78 -19.53
N ASP A 47 7.67 -3.36 -19.69
CA ASP A 47 6.74 -2.97 -20.75
C ASP A 47 6.03 -1.66 -20.38
N ALA A 48 5.87 -0.80 -21.37
CA ALA A 48 5.02 0.38 -21.26
C ALA A 48 3.54 -0.01 -21.18
N LEU A 49 2.76 0.71 -20.38
CA LEU A 49 1.31 0.56 -20.44
C LEU A 49 0.79 1.05 -21.81
N PRO A 50 -0.30 0.46 -22.35
CA PRO A 50 -0.85 0.88 -23.64
C PRO A 50 -1.15 2.38 -23.69
N GLY A 51 -0.48 3.10 -24.59
CA GLY A 51 -0.66 4.55 -24.78
C GLY A 51 0.21 5.43 -23.88
N GLU A 52 1.06 4.85 -23.03
CA GLU A 52 1.89 5.56 -22.07
C GLU A 52 3.38 5.47 -22.42
N THR A 53 4.18 6.42 -21.91
CA THR A 53 5.64 6.44 -22.08
C THR A 53 6.40 5.78 -20.93
N PHE A 54 5.73 5.50 -19.82
CA PHE A 54 6.30 4.87 -18.63
C PHE A 54 5.98 3.38 -18.55
N THR A 55 6.86 2.65 -17.88
CA THR A 55 6.74 1.20 -17.67
C THR A 55 5.92 0.86 -16.44
N LEU A 56 5.46 -0.39 -16.36
CA LEU A 56 4.81 -0.94 -15.17
C LEU A 56 5.73 -0.84 -13.93
N ARG A 57 7.04 -1.06 -14.09
CA ARG A 57 8.05 -0.89 -13.05
C ARG A 57 8.07 0.55 -12.53
N GLN A 58 8.06 1.52 -13.43
CA GLN A 58 8.05 2.94 -13.07
C GLN A 58 6.78 3.33 -12.30
N LEU A 59 5.61 2.78 -12.64
CA LEU A 59 4.39 2.99 -11.85
C LEU A 59 4.50 2.40 -10.45
N LEU A 60 4.97 1.16 -10.34
CA LEU A 60 5.15 0.47 -9.05
C LEU A 60 6.16 1.19 -8.14
N GLN A 61 7.13 1.89 -8.71
CA GLN A 61 8.19 2.62 -8.00
C GLN A 61 7.89 4.11 -7.78
N HIS A 62 6.74 4.63 -8.22
CA HIS A 62 6.43 6.06 -8.23
C HIS A 62 7.45 6.91 -9.02
N ARG A 63 7.88 6.39 -10.17
CA ARG A 63 8.85 7.02 -11.08
C ARG A 63 8.30 7.24 -12.48
N ALA A 64 6.98 7.18 -12.62
CA ALA A 64 6.28 7.39 -13.89
C ALA A 64 6.12 8.88 -14.28
N GLY A 65 6.55 9.82 -13.43
CA GLY A 65 6.35 11.24 -13.69
C GLY A 65 4.88 11.67 -13.59
N LEU A 66 4.11 11.07 -12.67
CA LEU A 66 2.69 11.36 -12.52
C LEU A 66 2.42 12.31 -11.35
N ALA A 67 1.56 13.30 -11.56
CA ALA A 67 1.07 14.14 -10.48
C ALA A 67 0.15 13.34 -9.55
N ASP A 68 -0.09 13.85 -8.35
CA ASP A 68 -0.95 13.22 -7.35
C ASP A 68 -2.16 14.09 -7.04
N TYR A 69 -3.32 13.46 -6.79
CA TYR A 69 -4.52 14.19 -6.42
C TYR A 69 -4.48 14.73 -4.98
N GLY A 70 -3.57 14.23 -4.13
CA GLY A 70 -3.34 14.72 -2.78
C GLY A 70 -2.81 16.16 -2.74
N SER A 71 -2.34 16.73 -3.85
CA SER A 71 -2.00 18.15 -3.93
C SER A 71 -3.14 19.05 -4.39
N LEU A 72 -4.31 18.50 -4.75
CA LEU A 72 -5.45 19.28 -5.24
C LEU A 72 -6.29 19.84 -4.08
N PRO A 73 -6.40 21.17 -3.90
CA PRO A 73 -7.25 21.74 -2.86
C PRO A 73 -8.73 21.38 -3.03
N ALA A 74 -9.20 21.29 -4.28
CA ALA A 74 -10.57 20.91 -4.58
C ALA A 74 -10.90 19.47 -4.16
N TYR A 75 -9.93 18.55 -4.23
CA TYR A 75 -10.10 17.18 -3.75
C TYR A 75 -10.30 17.18 -2.23
N HIS A 76 -9.45 17.89 -1.48
CA HIS A 76 -9.58 17.98 -0.02
C HIS A 76 -10.87 18.66 0.41
N ALA A 77 -11.31 19.70 -0.30
CA ALA A 77 -12.57 20.37 -0.02
C ALA A 77 -13.78 19.43 -0.19
N ALA A 78 -13.81 18.66 -1.29
CA ALA A 78 -14.89 17.70 -1.55
C ALA A 78 -14.91 16.56 -0.50
N VAL A 79 -13.74 16.02 -0.14
CA VAL A 79 -13.61 15.00 0.92
C VAL A 79 -14.09 15.56 2.27
N ALA A 80 -13.69 16.78 2.64
CA ALA A 80 -14.07 17.41 3.89
C ALA A 80 -15.57 17.77 3.95
N ALA A 81 -16.19 18.02 2.79
CA ALA A 81 -17.62 18.25 2.66
C ALA A 81 -18.46 16.95 2.62
N ASP A 82 -17.82 15.78 2.80
CA ASP A 82 -18.43 14.45 2.74
C ASP A 82 -19.16 14.17 1.40
N GLU A 83 -18.64 14.75 0.31
CA GLU A 83 -19.18 14.52 -1.03
C GLU A 83 -18.99 13.06 -1.49
N GLU A 84 -19.81 12.64 -2.45
CA GLU A 84 -19.55 11.43 -3.22
C GLU A 84 -18.22 11.54 -3.98
N ALA A 85 -17.46 10.44 -4.00
CA ALA A 85 -16.20 10.40 -4.72
C ALA A 85 -16.35 10.75 -6.19
N TRP A 86 -15.43 11.57 -6.72
CA TRP A 86 -15.46 11.90 -8.13
C TRP A 86 -15.24 10.65 -9.00
N PRO A 87 -15.84 10.58 -10.19
CA PRO A 87 -15.47 9.60 -11.20
C PRO A 87 -13.97 9.68 -11.50
N ALA A 88 -13.33 8.54 -11.76
CA ALA A 88 -11.91 8.47 -12.05
C ALA A 88 -11.50 9.37 -13.23
N GLU A 89 -12.36 9.51 -14.23
CA GLU A 89 -12.14 10.37 -15.40
C GLU A 89 -12.04 11.84 -14.99
N ARG A 90 -12.90 12.30 -14.09
CA ARG A 90 -12.86 13.67 -13.55
C ARG A 90 -11.58 13.91 -12.76
N LEU A 91 -11.18 12.95 -11.94
CA LEU A 91 -9.92 13.03 -11.20
C LEU A 91 -8.73 13.15 -12.15
N LEU A 92 -8.63 12.26 -13.14
CA LEU A 92 -7.54 12.23 -14.12
C LEU A 92 -7.46 13.55 -14.89
N GLN A 93 -8.60 14.11 -15.30
CA GLN A 93 -8.66 15.45 -15.91
C GLN A 93 -8.17 16.54 -14.96
N SER A 94 -8.52 16.46 -13.67
CA SER A 94 -8.13 17.45 -12.66
C SER A 94 -6.63 17.45 -12.37
N VAL A 95 -5.98 16.28 -12.43
CA VAL A 95 -4.52 16.17 -12.26
C VAL A 95 -3.75 16.39 -13.56
N ALA A 96 -4.37 16.27 -14.74
CA ALA A 96 -3.68 16.37 -16.03
C ALA A 96 -2.87 17.67 -16.20
N ALA A 97 -3.41 18.81 -15.75
CA ALA A 97 -2.70 20.08 -15.80
C ALA A 97 -1.45 20.13 -14.89
N LEU A 98 -1.41 19.32 -13.83
CA LEU A 98 -0.26 19.21 -12.92
C LEU A 98 0.85 18.30 -13.48
N HIS A 99 0.56 17.47 -14.48
CA HIS A 99 1.55 16.59 -15.10
C HIS A 99 2.53 17.33 -16.01
N ALA A 100 2.21 18.57 -16.40
CA ALA A 100 3.02 19.33 -17.34
C ALA A 100 4.46 19.49 -16.84
N GLY A 101 5.42 18.90 -17.57
CA GLY A 101 6.85 18.96 -17.25
C GLY A 101 7.35 17.88 -16.29
N MET A 102 6.50 16.93 -15.88
CA MET A 102 6.93 15.74 -15.15
C MET A 102 7.33 14.65 -16.15
N GLU A 103 8.54 14.11 -15.99
CA GLU A 103 9.08 13.05 -16.85
C GLU A 103 9.34 11.78 -16.03
N PRO A 104 9.23 10.58 -16.64
CA PRO A 104 9.61 9.34 -15.97
C PRO A 104 11.08 9.36 -15.54
N GLY A 105 11.35 8.88 -14.33
CA GLY A 105 12.71 8.81 -13.79
C GLY A 105 12.75 9.13 -12.31
N ASP A 106 12.50 10.38 -11.95
CA ASP A 106 12.58 10.83 -10.56
C ASP A 106 11.43 10.30 -9.71
N PHE A 107 11.70 10.11 -8.41
CA PHE A 107 10.69 9.67 -7.47
C PHE A 107 9.69 10.79 -7.17
N ALA A 108 8.42 10.53 -7.45
CA ALA A 108 7.29 11.38 -7.10
C ALA A 108 6.10 10.49 -6.73
N TYR A 109 5.82 10.38 -5.43
CA TYR A 109 4.75 9.52 -4.91
C TYR A 109 3.41 9.90 -5.56
N SER A 110 2.80 8.95 -6.28
CA SER A 110 1.55 9.19 -6.99
C SER A 110 0.57 8.03 -6.82
N ASN A 111 -0.55 8.33 -6.19
CA ASN A 111 -1.70 7.44 -6.12
C ASN A 111 -2.35 7.24 -7.50
N VAL A 112 -2.18 8.18 -8.43
CA VAL A 112 -2.68 8.07 -9.81
C VAL A 112 -2.00 6.92 -10.53
N GLY A 113 -0.69 6.71 -10.33
CA GLY A 113 0.00 5.56 -10.92
C GLY A 113 -0.61 4.21 -10.49
N TYR A 114 -1.01 4.09 -9.23
CA TYR A 114 -1.69 2.89 -8.73
C TYR A 114 -3.15 2.77 -9.16
N LEU A 115 -3.86 3.88 -9.39
CA LEU A 115 -5.15 3.87 -10.08
C LEU A 115 -4.99 3.29 -11.50
N MET A 116 -3.95 3.72 -12.25
CA MET A 116 -3.70 3.23 -13.60
C MET A 116 -3.35 1.73 -13.61
N ILE A 117 -2.52 1.27 -12.66
CA ILE A 117 -2.24 -0.17 -12.47
C ILE A 117 -3.55 -0.92 -12.23
N ARG A 118 -4.38 -0.49 -11.27
CA ARG A 118 -5.66 -1.11 -10.96
C ARG A 118 -6.54 -1.23 -12.22
N GLN A 119 -6.76 -0.13 -12.93
CA GLN A 119 -7.61 -0.13 -14.12
C GLN A 119 -7.06 -1.05 -15.23
N HIS A 120 -5.73 -1.11 -15.39
CA HIS A 120 -5.10 -2.02 -16.34
C HIS A 120 -5.32 -3.50 -15.95
N LEU A 121 -5.14 -3.84 -14.68
CA LEU A 121 -5.39 -5.18 -14.15
C LEU A 121 -6.86 -5.60 -14.31
N GLU A 122 -7.80 -4.72 -13.99
CA GLU A 122 -9.24 -4.98 -14.13
C GLU A 122 -9.62 -5.21 -15.60
N ARG A 123 -9.12 -4.37 -16.52
CA ARG A 123 -9.36 -4.54 -17.97
C ARG A 123 -8.78 -5.84 -18.52
N MET A 124 -7.54 -6.18 -18.16
CA MET A 124 -6.88 -7.39 -18.68
C MET A 124 -7.47 -8.68 -18.13
N SER A 125 -7.86 -8.69 -16.85
CA SER A 125 -8.39 -9.88 -16.20
C SER A 125 -9.90 -10.07 -16.40
N GLY A 126 -10.64 -8.99 -16.70
CA GLY A 126 -12.10 -8.98 -16.71
C GLY A 126 -12.70 -9.13 -15.30
N LEU A 127 -11.90 -8.99 -14.25
CA LEU A 127 -12.30 -9.13 -12.85
C LEU A 127 -12.15 -7.80 -12.13
N PRO A 128 -13.01 -7.49 -11.14
CA PRO A 128 -12.75 -6.38 -10.22
C PRO A 128 -11.48 -6.66 -9.41
N LEU A 129 -10.78 -5.60 -8.97
CA LEU A 129 -9.52 -5.72 -8.22
C LEU A 129 -9.62 -6.68 -7.03
N ASP A 130 -10.74 -6.63 -6.29
CA ASP A 130 -11.02 -7.50 -5.15
C ASP A 130 -10.93 -8.98 -5.53
N ALA A 131 -11.70 -9.41 -6.54
CA ALA A 131 -11.71 -10.80 -7.00
C ALA A 131 -10.35 -11.24 -7.57
N LEU A 132 -9.63 -10.32 -8.23
CA LEU A 132 -8.28 -10.62 -8.72
C LEU A 132 -7.31 -10.84 -7.56
N MET A 133 -7.36 -10.00 -6.51
CA MET A 133 -6.53 -10.15 -5.32
C MET A 133 -6.86 -11.40 -4.52
N GLN A 134 -8.15 -11.74 -4.37
CA GLN A 134 -8.57 -12.99 -3.73
C GLN A 134 -7.85 -14.19 -4.36
N ARG A 135 -7.98 -14.32 -5.69
CA ARG A 135 -7.45 -15.45 -6.45
C ARG A 135 -5.91 -15.49 -6.52
N ARG A 136 -5.27 -14.33 -6.66
CA ARG A 136 -3.82 -14.24 -6.95
C ARG A 136 -2.97 -14.12 -5.70
N LEU A 137 -3.52 -13.57 -4.62
CA LEU A 137 -2.76 -13.15 -3.46
C LEU A 137 -3.33 -13.72 -2.16
N PHE A 138 -4.60 -13.49 -1.85
CA PHE A 138 -5.13 -13.85 -0.53
C PHE A 138 -5.31 -15.36 -0.36
N GLU A 139 -5.94 -16.05 -1.33
CA GLU A 139 -6.09 -17.51 -1.30
C GLU A 139 -4.75 -18.25 -1.32
N PRO A 140 -3.77 -17.92 -2.22
CA PRO A 140 -2.46 -18.58 -2.20
C PRO A 140 -1.67 -18.35 -0.91
N LEU A 141 -1.86 -17.20 -0.27
CA LEU A 141 -1.27 -16.90 1.03
C LEU A 141 -2.12 -17.39 2.20
N GLY A 142 -3.26 -18.07 1.97
CA GLY A 142 -4.11 -18.64 3.00
C GLY A 142 -4.70 -17.61 3.97
N VAL A 143 -5.06 -16.43 3.48
CA VAL A 143 -5.70 -15.36 4.25
C VAL A 143 -7.11 -15.13 3.68
N VAL A 144 -8.10 -15.09 4.57
CA VAL A 144 -9.52 -14.94 4.20
C VAL A 144 -10.10 -13.79 5.01
N GLY A 145 -10.98 -13.00 4.40
CA GLY A 145 -11.67 -11.90 5.09
C GLY A 145 -11.36 -10.50 4.55
N PRO A 146 -10.11 -10.16 4.17
CA PRO A 146 -9.83 -8.87 3.57
C PRO A 146 -10.57 -8.69 2.24
N CYS A 147 -11.00 -7.45 1.96
CA CYS A 147 -11.63 -7.08 0.70
C CYS A 147 -11.29 -5.63 0.29
N ILE A 148 -11.62 -5.25 -0.94
CA ILE A 148 -11.57 -3.86 -1.41
C ILE A 148 -12.93 -3.19 -1.22
N ALA A 149 -12.99 -2.19 -0.35
CA ALA A 149 -14.20 -1.40 -0.13
C ALA A 149 -14.55 -0.55 -1.36
N GLY A 150 -15.79 -0.69 -1.85
CA GLY A 150 -16.30 -0.02 -3.05
C GLY A 150 -17.44 0.97 -2.79
N GLN A 151 -18.04 0.92 -1.61
CA GLN A 151 -19.16 1.77 -1.20
C GLN A 151 -19.15 2.05 0.31
N ARG A 152 -19.85 3.10 0.74
CA ARG A 152 -19.86 3.55 2.15
C ARG A 152 -20.29 2.44 3.13
N SER A 153 -21.23 1.58 2.75
CA SER A 153 -21.70 0.48 3.61
C SER A 153 -20.61 -0.55 3.92
N ASP A 154 -19.59 -0.69 3.07
CA ASP A 154 -18.47 -1.61 3.31
C ASP A 154 -17.61 -1.14 4.49
N LEU A 155 -17.73 0.14 4.89
CA LEU A 155 -17.00 0.73 6.01
C LEU A 155 -17.80 0.75 7.33
N ALA A 156 -19.05 0.26 7.34
CA ALA A 156 -19.95 0.38 8.49
C ALA A 156 -19.40 -0.22 9.80
N ASN A 157 -18.59 -1.28 9.70
CA ASN A 157 -17.96 -1.95 10.83
C ASN A 157 -16.43 -1.79 10.85
N VAL A 158 -15.90 -0.85 10.07
CA VAL A 158 -14.46 -0.62 9.95
C VAL A 158 -14.06 0.49 10.92
N ARG A 159 -13.07 0.21 11.79
CA ARG A 159 -12.57 1.19 12.74
C ARG A 159 -11.67 2.20 12.02
N MET A 160 -12.23 3.36 11.65
CA MET A 160 -11.49 4.41 10.92
C MET A 160 -11.23 5.70 11.71
N GLY A 161 -11.71 5.79 12.96
CA GLY A 161 -11.69 7.04 13.72
C GLY A 161 -12.98 7.84 13.50
N ASP A 162 -12.84 9.14 13.25
CA ASP A 162 -13.94 10.10 13.05
C ASP A 162 -14.51 10.09 11.62
N ALA A 163 -13.82 9.45 10.67
CA ALA A 163 -14.21 9.40 9.25
C ALA A 163 -15.26 8.31 8.91
N GLN A 164 -16.28 8.11 9.75
CA GLN A 164 -17.23 6.98 9.60
C GLN A 164 -18.11 7.06 8.33
N SER A 165 -18.37 8.26 7.81
CA SER A 165 -19.18 8.43 6.59
C SER A 165 -18.35 8.40 5.31
N TYR A 166 -17.01 8.31 5.39
CA TYR A 166 -16.10 8.44 4.25
C TYR A 166 -16.47 7.54 3.07
N ASP A 167 -16.43 8.10 1.86
CA ASP A 167 -16.60 7.30 0.64
C ASP A 167 -15.27 6.62 0.27
N PRO A 168 -15.16 5.28 0.33
CA PRO A 168 -13.90 4.58 0.07
C PRO A 168 -13.38 4.80 -1.36
N ARG A 169 -14.24 5.20 -2.30
CA ARG A 169 -13.87 5.46 -3.69
C ARG A 169 -12.95 6.66 -3.87
N TRP A 170 -12.83 7.54 -2.86
CA TRP A 170 -11.81 8.59 -2.82
C TRP A 170 -10.38 8.03 -2.77
N VAL A 171 -10.20 6.76 -2.36
CA VAL A 171 -8.95 6.02 -2.47
C VAL A 171 -8.90 5.35 -3.84
N TYR A 172 -8.47 6.09 -4.86
CA TYR A 172 -8.62 5.68 -6.27
C TYR A 172 -7.90 4.37 -6.65
N HIS A 173 -6.79 4.06 -5.98
CA HIS A 173 -6.11 2.77 -6.17
C HIS A 173 -6.88 1.59 -5.56
N GLY A 174 -7.95 1.83 -4.80
CA GLY A 174 -8.71 0.86 -4.01
C GLY A 174 -8.33 0.94 -2.54
N LEU A 175 -9.33 0.86 -1.66
CA LEU A 175 -9.14 0.79 -0.21
C LEU A 175 -9.32 -0.64 0.26
N ALA A 176 -8.21 -1.35 0.51
CA ALA A 176 -8.31 -2.62 1.22
C ALA A 176 -8.73 -2.39 2.68
N VAL A 177 -9.63 -3.24 3.15
CA VAL A 177 -10.07 -3.32 4.55
C VAL A 177 -9.91 -4.77 5.02
N GLY A 178 -9.50 -4.94 6.26
CA GLY A 178 -9.29 -6.26 6.86
C GLY A 178 -8.73 -6.14 8.26
N THR A 179 -8.51 -7.26 8.94
CA THR A 179 -7.98 -7.23 10.30
C THR A 179 -6.51 -6.79 10.32
N LEU A 180 -6.05 -6.28 11.47
CA LEU A 180 -4.62 -5.96 11.64
C LEU A 180 -3.75 -7.23 11.56
N ARG A 181 -4.28 -8.37 12.03
CA ARG A 181 -3.69 -9.70 11.88
C ARG A 181 -3.49 -10.08 10.42
N ASP A 182 -4.51 -9.91 9.59
CA ASP A 182 -4.44 -10.28 8.18
C ASP A 182 -3.44 -9.43 7.42
N ALA A 183 -3.35 -8.14 7.70
CA ALA A 183 -2.35 -7.25 7.10
C ALA A 183 -0.92 -7.74 7.39
N ALA A 184 -0.62 -8.05 8.66
CA ALA A 184 0.67 -8.59 9.06
C ALA A 184 0.92 -9.98 8.46
N THR A 185 -0.09 -10.85 8.43
CA THR A 185 0.02 -12.21 7.91
C THR A 185 0.28 -12.21 6.41
N LEU A 186 -0.42 -11.37 5.64
CA LEU A 186 -0.21 -11.20 4.21
C LEU A 186 1.21 -10.74 3.92
N LEU A 187 1.68 -9.67 4.59
CA LEU A 187 3.05 -9.20 4.36
C LEU A 187 4.08 -10.24 4.81
N HIS A 188 3.86 -10.89 5.97
CA HIS A 188 4.76 -11.93 6.44
C HIS A 188 4.90 -13.06 5.43
N ARG A 189 3.78 -13.64 4.99
CA ARG A 189 3.82 -14.76 4.04
C ARG A 189 4.30 -14.33 2.65
N LEU A 190 4.00 -13.11 2.20
CA LEU A 190 4.58 -12.57 0.97
C LEU A 190 6.11 -12.51 1.03
N MET A 191 6.68 -12.21 2.20
CA MET A 191 8.13 -12.06 2.40
C MET A 191 8.85 -13.38 2.72
N THR A 192 8.13 -14.40 3.21
CA THR A 192 8.74 -15.63 3.73
C THR A 192 8.37 -16.90 2.98
N THR A 193 7.37 -16.86 2.09
CA THR A 193 6.99 -17.99 1.23
C THR A 193 7.54 -17.84 -0.19
N ASP A 194 7.36 -18.87 -1.00
CA ASP A 194 7.78 -18.93 -2.40
C ASP A 194 6.70 -18.45 -3.39
N LEU A 195 5.71 -17.66 -2.92
CA LEU A 195 4.68 -17.07 -3.80
C LEU A 195 5.33 -16.35 -4.99
N LEU A 196 6.41 -15.62 -4.74
CA LEU A 196 7.24 -15.00 -5.76
C LEU A 196 8.58 -15.75 -5.87
N PRO A 197 9.09 -16.03 -7.08
CA PRO A 197 10.44 -16.53 -7.26
C PRO A 197 11.47 -15.59 -6.62
N ALA A 198 12.57 -16.13 -6.10
CA ALA A 198 13.58 -15.37 -5.37
C ALA A 198 14.10 -14.12 -6.11
N ALA A 199 14.26 -14.21 -7.44
CA ALA A 199 14.67 -13.06 -8.27
C ALA A 199 13.62 -11.93 -8.24
N LEU A 200 12.34 -12.27 -8.40
CA LEU A 200 11.26 -11.29 -8.42
C LEU A 200 10.97 -10.72 -7.03
N HIS A 201 11.10 -11.54 -5.99
CA HIS A 201 11.08 -11.07 -4.59
C HIS A 201 12.24 -10.09 -4.31
N LYS A 202 13.44 -10.38 -4.83
CA LYS A 202 14.57 -9.44 -4.75
C LYS A 202 14.23 -8.13 -5.46
N GLU A 203 13.72 -8.16 -6.69
CA GLU A 203 13.31 -6.96 -7.42
C GLU A 203 12.24 -6.14 -6.68
N MET A 204 11.28 -6.81 -6.03
CA MET A 204 10.28 -6.15 -5.19
C MET A 204 10.93 -5.32 -4.08
N CYS A 205 11.95 -5.88 -3.43
CA CYS A 205 12.60 -5.28 -2.26
C CYS A 205 13.78 -4.36 -2.61
N ASP A 206 14.33 -4.43 -3.82
CA ASP A 206 15.50 -3.67 -4.27
C ASP A 206 15.09 -2.23 -4.61
N GLY A 207 14.86 -1.46 -3.55
CA GLY A 207 14.33 -0.11 -3.62
C GLY A 207 15.35 0.92 -4.09
N LEU A 208 14.85 1.94 -4.79
CA LEU A 208 15.63 3.13 -5.14
C LEU A 208 15.46 4.19 -4.06
N ALA A 209 16.54 4.90 -3.73
CA ALA A 209 16.50 5.97 -2.74
C ALA A 209 15.44 7.03 -3.10
N VAL A 210 14.69 7.50 -2.09
CA VAL A 210 13.60 8.48 -2.27
C VAL A 210 13.91 9.85 -1.65
N GLY A 211 15.15 10.06 -1.18
CA GLY A 211 15.57 11.29 -0.51
C GLY A 211 15.04 11.37 0.92
N ASP A 212 14.67 12.58 1.35
CA ASP A 212 14.11 12.83 2.68
C ASP A 212 12.67 12.29 2.75
N PRO A 213 12.38 11.28 3.60
CA PRO A 213 11.03 10.74 3.74
C PRO A 213 10.05 11.71 4.40
N GLY A 214 10.53 12.85 4.93
CA GLY A 214 9.76 13.89 5.60
C GLY A 214 10.12 14.01 7.07
N ALA A 215 9.96 15.22 7.60
CA ALA A 215 10.30 15.55 8.98
C ALA A 215 9.61 14.63 10.00
N GLY A 216 10.38 14.13 10.97
CA GLY A 216 9.89 13.34 12.09
C GLY A 216 9.73 11.84 11.82
N ARG A 217 9.96 11.37 10.59
CA ARG A 217 9.89 9.93 10.29
C ARG A 217 11.20 9.21 10.65
N PRO A 218 11.14 8.02 11.28
CA PRO A 218 12.30 7.35 11.90
C PRO A 218 13.17 6.55 10.92
N TRP A 219 13.44 7.10 9.73
CA TRP A 219 14.27 6.48 8.70
C TRP A 219 15.69 7.05 8.71
N GLN A 220 16.68 6.18 8.57
CA GLN A 220 18.06 6.57 8.28
C GLN A 220 18.27 6.69 6.77
N HIS A 221 17.83 5.66 6.03
CA HIS A 221 17.82 5.65 4.57
C HIS A 221 16.49 5.07 4.11
N ALA A 222 15.66 5.91 3.48
CA ALA A 222 14.41 5.49 2.87
C ALA A 222 14.61 5.20 1.38
N ALA A 223 14.03 4.09 0.93
CA ALA A 223 13.98 3.68 -0.45
C ALA A 223 12.57 3.15 -0.78
N TYR A 224 12.28 3.01 -2.07
CA TYR A 224 11.02 2.48 -2.56
C TYR A 224 11.26 1.44 -3.66
N GLY A 225 10.80 0.22 -3.41
CA GLY A 225 10.84 -0.91 -4.33
C GLY A 225 9.57 -0.99 -5.17
N LEU A 226 9.13 -2.20 -5.51
CA LEU A 226 7.89 -2.40 -6.25
C LEU A 226 6.72 -2.43 -5.26
N GLY A 227 6.12 -1.26 -4.98
CA GLY A 227 5.00 -1.11 -4.05
C GLY A 227 5.31 -1.37 -2.58
N VAL A 228 6.57 -1.31 -2.21
CA VAL A 228 7.03 -1.38 -0.82
C VAL A 228 8.01 -0.26 -0.52
N MET A 229 7.84 0.36 0.64
CA MET A 229 8.87 1.15 1.30
C MET A 229 9.92 0.20 1.86
N THR A 230 11.20 0.52 1.63
CA THR A 230 12.34 -0.29 2.07
C THR A 230 13.43 0.61 2.64
N GLY A 231 14.43 -0.01 3.30
CA GLY A 231 15.64 0.69 3.73
C GLY A 231 15.99 0.41 5.18
N THR A 232 16.66 1.37 5.82
CA THR A 232 17.11 1.27 7.20
C THR A 232 16.50 2.36 8.07
N THR A 233 16.13 1.98 9.28
CA THR A 233 15.64 2.91 10.30
C THR A 233 16.81 3.58 11.04
N VAL A 234 16.53 4.62 11.83
CA VAL A 234 17.53 5.29 12.69
C VAL A 234 18.21 4.37 13.71
N ASN A 235 17.60 3.21 14.00
CA ASN A 235 18.15 2.18 14.89
C ASN A 235 18.80 1.02 14.10
N ALA A 236 19.18 1.25 12.84
CA ALA A 236 19.78 0.28 11.92
C ALA A 236 18.93 -0.97 11.60
N LEU A 237 17.66 -1.02 12.02
CA LEU A 237 16.73 -2.07 11.59
C LEU A 237 16.45 -1.94 10.08
N ARG A 238 16.62 -3.03 9.32
CA ARG A 238 16.12 -3.11 7.95
C ARG A 238 14.64 -3.47 7.95
N VAL A 239 13.87 -2.77 7.13
CA VAL A 239 12.42 -2.97 7.02
C VAL A 239 11.98 -2.99 5.56
N VAL A 240 10.91 -3.75 5.29
CA VAL A 240 10.20 -3.75 4.01
C VAL A 240 8.69 -3.82 4.28
N GLY A 241 7.90 -2.97 3.64
CA GLY A 241 6.47 -2.90 3.89
C GLY A 241 5.87 -1.59 3.41
N HIS A 242 4.87 -1.06 4.11
CA HIS A 242 4.31 0.23 3.75
C HIS A 242 3.54 0.88 4.91
N THR A 243 3.61 2.20 4.98
CA THR A 243 2.75 3.03 5.84
C THR A 243 1.60 3.60 5.03
N GLY A 244 0.39 3.57 5.57
CA GLY A 244 -0.79 4.16 4.98
C GLY A 244 -1.43 5.18 5.91
N GLY A 245 -1.94 6.26 5.34
CA GLY A 245 -2.70 7.27 6.07
C GLY A 245 -3.87 7.74 5.23
N GLY A 246 -4.96 8.07 5.91
CA GLY A 246 -6.13 8.67 5.33
C GLY A 246 -6.97 9.35 6.42
N PRO A 247 -8.19 9.81 6.08
CA PRO A 247 -9.07 10.45 7.06
C PRO A 247 -9.23 9.60 8.33
N GLY A 248 -8.98 10.23 9.48
CA GLY A 248 -9.22 9.67 10.82
C GLY A 248 -8.23 8.60 11.31
N SER A 249 -7.35 8.05 10.45
CA SER A 249 -6.47 6.94 10.85
C SER A 249 -5.22 6.74 10.01
N GLY A 250 -4.29 5.95 10.55
CA GLY A 250 -3.11 5.47 9.84
C GLY A 250 -2.71 4.06 10.27
N ILE A 251 -2.00 3.39 9.37
CA ILE A 251 -1.48 2.02 9.53
C ILE A 251 -0.01 1.95 9.10
N ALA A 252 0.79 1.14 9.77
CA ALA A 252 2.16 0.80 9.37
C ALA A 252 2.31 -0.72 9.42
N VAL A 253 2.67 -1.34 8.29
CA VAL A 253 2.86 -2.79 8.19
C VAL A 253 4.25 -3.05 7.62
N TYR A 254 5.14 -3.67 8.40
CA TYR A 254 6.55 -3.86 8.03
C TYR A 254 7.08 -5.23 8.43
N HIS A 255 7.78 -5.88 7.51
CA HIS A 255 8.59 -7.06 7.74
C HIS A 255 10.03 -6.67 8.07
N CYS A 256 10.60 -7.35 9.05
CA CYS A 256 11.92 -7.11 9.64
C CYS A 256 12.79 -8.36 9.42
N PRO A 257 13.48 -8.48 8.27
CA PRO A 257 14.12 -9.74 7.85
C PRO A 257 15.27 -10.17 8.76
N GLU A 258 15.94 -9.25 9.45
CA GLU A 258 17.15 -9.56 10.24
C GLU A 258 16.87 -9.77 11.74
N HIS A 259 15.66 -9.45 12.21
CA HIS A 259 15.27 -9.54 13.61
C HIS A 259 14.08 -10.47 13.78
N ALA A 260 14.35 -11.71 14.19
CA ALA A 260 13.37 -12.78 14.37
C ALA A 260 12.48 -13.07 13.14
N HIS A 261 12.81 -12.54 11.95
CA HIS A 261 11.94 -12.54 10.77
C HIS A 261 10.51 -12.07 11.08
N ALA A 262 10.37 -11.08 11.98
CA ALA A 262 9.07 -10.62 12.44
C ALA A 262 8.39 -9.72 11.41
N THR A 263 7.05 -9.74 11.38
CA THR A 263 6.23 -8.75 10.69
C THR A 263 5.34 -8.04 11.69
N VAL A 264 5.42 -6.72 11.70
CA VAL A 264 4.68 -5.85 12.62
C VAL A 264 3.59 -5.11 11.87
N ALA A 265 2.44 -4.95 12.52
CA ALA A 265 1.36 -4.10 12.06
C ALA A 265 0.90 -3.19 13.20
N VAL A 266 0.85 -1.88 12.95
CA VAL A 266 0.41 -0.87 13.91
C VAL A 266 -0.68 -0.04 13.27
N PHE A 267 -1.76 0.19 14.01
CA PHE A 267 -2.86 1.06 13.59
C PHE A 267 -3.20 2.07 14.68
N ALA A 268 -3.44 3.31 14.29
CA ALA A 268 -3.84 4.39 15.18
C ALA A 268 -4.89 5.31 14.53
N THR A 269 -5.71 5.93 15.37
CA THR A 269 -6.72 6.92 14.97
C THR A 269 -6.35 8.32 15.46
N GLY A 270 -6.83 9.36 14.79
CA GLY A 270 -6.62 10.76 15.18
C GLY A 270 -5.15 11.18 15.20
N GLY A 271 -4.78 12.11 16.08
CA GLY A 271 -3.41 12.65 16.17
C GLY A 271 -2.30 11.62 16.45
N ALA A 272 -2.65 10.42 16.93
CA ALA A 272 -1.71 9.33 17.13
C ALA A 272 -1.22 8.69 15.81
N ALA A 273 -1.90 8.93 14.68
CA ALA A 273 -1.50 8.41 13.37
C ALA A 273 -0.13 8.96 12.89
N GLY A 274 0.31 10.12 13.38
CA GLY A 274 1.56 10.75 12.95
C GLY A 274 2.84 10.00 13.32
N ASN A 275 2.82 9.11 14.32
CA ASN A 275 4.00 8.41 14.85
C ASN A 275 3.98 6.89 14.64
N ILE A 276 3.07 6.37 13.80
CA ILE A 276 2.85 4.92 13.62
C ILE A 276 4.08 4.15 13.13
N GLU A 277 4.95 4.77 12.34
CA GLU A 277 6.21 4.15 11.90
C GLU A 277 7.19 3.96 13.06
N ALA A 278 7.30 4.95 13.95
CA ALA A 278 8.19 4.85 15.10
C ALA A 278 7.75 3.73 16.03
N ASP A 279 6.44 3.60 16.22
CA ASP A 279 5.85 2.50 16.97
C ASP A 279 6.09 1.14 16.30
N ALA A 280 5.90 1.04 14.97
CA ALA A 280 6.15 -0.19 14.23
C ALA A 280 7.62 -0.61 14.30
N PHE A 281 8.56 0.31 14.05
CA PHE A 281 9.99 -0.01 14.06
C PHE A 281 10.48 -0.37 15.46
N LYS A 282 9.94 0.26 16.51
CA LYS A 282 10.24 -0.12 17.90
C LYS A 282 9.78 -1.54 18.21
N LEU A 283 8.62 -1.98 17.71
CA LEU A 283 8.16 -3.36 17.85
C LEU A 283 9.05 -4.33 17.05
N GLY A 284 9.48 -3.95 15.85
CA GLY A 284 10.35 -4.79 15.00
C GLY A 284 11.73 -5.08 15.61
N LEU A 285 12.18 -4.24 16.56
CA LEU A 285 13.42 -4.45 17.32
C LEU A 285 13.27 -5.47 18.46
N GLN A 286 12.04 -5.80 18.87
CA GLN A 286 11.79 -6.70 20.00
C GLN A 286 12.02 -8.15 19.58
N ARG A 287 12.94 -8.82 20.28
CA ARG A 287 13.25 -10.25 20.09
C ARG A 287 12.09 -11.11 20.56
#